data_AF-A0A357EBR3-F1
#
_entry.id   AF-A0A357EBR3-F1
#
_cell.length_a   1.000
_cell.length_b   1.000
_cell.length_c   1.000
_cell.angle_alpha   90.00
_cell.angle_beta   90.00
_cell.angle_gamma   90.00
#
_symmetry.space_group_name_H-M   'P 1'
#
loop_
_entity.id
_entity.type
_entity.pdbx_description
1 polymer ?
#
loop_
_entity_poly.entity_id
_entity_poly.type
_entity_poly.pdbx_seq_one_letter_code
_entity_poly.pdbx_strand_id
1 'polypeptide(L)'
;MISQSETNDSRVCIVAIHGVGDRKPGAVLDAVLRGLSHQGEIHSQASGMYCSGHCYRQAEVRGHRDVSSVIEVNWDDISHPARSPIEHLTHFFSILASTLRHGATSMDGHGQHTWPLEAYRWTFNALLLWCVYFPVVTIAGQIPSVLGQAVWIVGTGGIVAFLAKVLSSYDRGFSAGWAWAAGVLLVGLASVVGDQSRDVALSLATWTYGGIQGLAGLALLVAMGVTWLRSRTARPEQRLARLAFLYLPFALFTGIGALVWACTLAIVNVTLPDESFKSWSSSYVSRLTYDLAFSETLIAIGVAGGGILLLWPAAHVLLRDNGGESVHARLLTALRVFPLIVIAVFGLYVAHIAVFWHALGTPVRYPAFEEWIRPVLSWLGIPLSPDTGPDVFQIYLASSLRLVPFLVYLGGPGRVILDTVGDVLLYVDQGGHLGRGKVRERCQQRLLAVLNQVVEMDQTRAVLVLAHSQGTAICADVLAKRQWKNMVFVSMGSPIGSLYWRFLGPETVAAPAVPWLNFFRTGDYIAGGAGIRSAWAPPIDLKDRNLGAGRHSNYFEDPRVWETVGKLCSPRQKSESDFAMCIIPEGSCVDDTPDKI
;
A
#
# COMPACT_ATOMS: atom_id res chain seq x y z
N MET A 1 -54.81 18.89 30.49
CA MET A 1 -53.58 18.27 31.03
C MET A 1 -52.65 18.02 29.87
N ILE A 2 -51.76 18.99 29.60
CA ILE A 2 -50.64 18.84 28.67
C ILE A 2 -49.47 18.42 29.56
N SER A 3 -49.04 17.16 29.44
CA SER A 3 -47.85 16.67 30.12
C SER A 3 -46.64 17.32 29.46
N GLN A 4 -46.16 18.40 30.08
CA GLN A 4 -44.80 18.87 29.90
C GLN A 4 -43.86 17.82 30.50
N SER A 5 -43.20 17.04 29.64
CA SER A 5 -41.92 16.41 29.97
C SER A 5 -40.91 16.74 28.88
N GLU A 6 -40.67 18.03 28.65
CA GLU A 6 -39.40 18.48 28.07
C GLU A 6 -38.34 18.45 29.17
N THR A 7 -38.00 17.24 29.62
CA THR A 7 -36.68 17.04 30.21
C THR A 7 -35.71 17.05 29.03
N ASN A 8 -35.05 18.18 28.79
CA ASN A 8 -33.89 18.24 27.90
C ASN A 8 -32.97 17.09 28.30
N ASP A 9 -32.91 16.07 27.44
CA ASP A 9 -32.19 14.85 27.72
C ASP A 9 -30.70 15.16 27.59
N SER A 10 -30.07 15.57 28.70
CA SER A 10 -28.65 15.94 28.78
C SER A 10 -27.69 14.76 28.53
N ARG A 11 -28.23 13.60 28.18
CA ARG A 11 -27.51 12.35 27.89
C ARG A 11 -26.83 12.40 26.53
N VAL A 12 -25.60 11.90 26.50
CA VAL A 12 -24.71 11.91 25.35
C VAL A 12 -25.17 10.94 24.25
N CYS A 13 -25.05 11.37 22.99
CA CYS A 13 -25.09 10.49 21.83
C CYS A 13 -23.68 10.04 21.46
N ILE A 14 -23.45 8.74 21.36
CA ILE A 14 -22.17 8.19 20.90
C ILE A 14 -22.26 7.90 19.40
N VAL A 15 -21.37 8.49 18.61
CA VAL A 15 -21.16 8.13 17.20
C VAL A 15 -19.88 7.32 17.10
N ALA A 16 -20.03 6.01 16.88
CA ALA A 16 -18.94 5.05 16.86
C ALA A 16 -18.51 4.73 15.42
N ILE A 17 -17.20 4.83 15.16
CA ILE A 17 -16.60 4.64 13.84
C ILE A 17 -15.41 3.69 13.96
N HIS A 18 -15.37 2.67 13.12
CA HIS A 18 -14.19 1.82 12.96
C HIS A 18 -13.44 2.20 11.68
N GLY A 19 -12.19 1.77 11.54
CA GLY A 19 -11.48 1.80 10.27
C GLY A 19 -12.19 1.01 9.16
N VAL A 20 -11.81 1.27 7.92
CA VAL A 20 -12.29 0.59 6.72
C VAL A 20 -11.73 -0.84 6.72
N GLY A 21 -12.25 -1.72 7.56
CA GLY A 21 -11.83 -3.14 7.63
C GLY A 21 -13.01 -4.09 7.79
N ASP A 22 -12.73 -5.39 7.86
CA ASP A 22 -13.69 -6.52 7.84
C ASP A 22 -14.68 -6.62 9.03
N ARG A 23 -14.93 -5.54 9.78
CA ARG A 23 -15.99 -5.57 10.79
C ARG A 23 -17.35 -5.59 10.11
N LYS A 24 -18.09 -6.68 10.34
CA LYS A 24 -19.50 -6.81 9.93
C LYS A 24 -20.31 -5.64 10.49
N PRO A 25 -21.23 -5.05 9.71
CA PRO A 25 -22.12 -3.99 10.21
C PRO A 25 -22.84 -4.43 11.48
N GLY A 26 -22.82 -3.58 12.52
CA GLY A 26 -23.38 -3.88 13.83
C GLY A 26 -22.33 -4.37 14.85
N ALA A 27 -21.18 -4.87 14.41
CA ALA A 27 -20.17 -5.40 15.33
C ALA A 27 -19.52 -4.32 16.19
N VAL A 28 -19.46 -3.07 15.71
CA VAL A 28 -18.96 -1.93 16.49
C VAL A 28 -20.02 -1.50 17.49
N LEU A 29 -21.27 -1.38 17.06
CA LEU A 29 -22.41 -1.08 17.94
C LEU A 29 -22.47 -2.07 19.10
N ASP A 30 -22.42 -3.38 18.82
CA ASP A 30 -22.46 -4.43 19.84
C ASP A 30 -21.29 -4.34 20.81
N ALA A 31 -20.09 -4.03 20.33
CA ALA A 31 -18.90 -3.87 21.17
C ALA A 31 -19.02 -2.64 22.09
N VAL A 32 -19.55 -1.53 21.56
CA VAL A 32 -19.83 -0.32 22.35
C VAL A 32 -20.89 -0.59 23.41
N LEU A 33 -21.98 -1.27 23.07
CA LEU A 33 -23.04 -1.60 24.02
C LEU A 33 -22.52 -2.54 25.13
N ARG A 34 -21.73 -3.56 24.80
CA ARG A 34 -21.06 -4.40 25.81
C ARG A 34 -20.14 -3.56 26.69
N GLY A 35 -19.39 -2.66 26.09
CA GLY A 35 -18.56 -1.69 26.80
C GLY A 35 -19.30 -0.86 27.84
N LEU A 36 -20.43 -0.28 27.44
CA LEU A 36 -21.32 0.49 28.32
C LEU A 36 -21.92 -0.38 29.43
N SER A 37 -22.20 -1.67 29.17
CA SER A 37 -22.75 -2.57 30.19
C SER A 37 -21.79 -2.83 31.36
N HIS A 38 -20.48 -2.59 31.19
CA HIS A 38 -19.53 -2.62 32.32
C HIS A 38 -19.76 -1.50 33.34
N GLN A 39 -20.56 -0.48 33.00
CA GLN A 39 -20.87 0.65 33.87
C GLN A 39 -22.22 0.49 34.59
N GLY A 40 -22.95 -0.58 34.31
CA GLY A 40 -24.26 -0.88 34.89
C GLY A 40 -25.15 -1.65 33.92
N GLU A 41 -26.28 -2.14 34.42
CA GLU A 41 -27.26 -2.80 33.56
C GLU A 41 -27.85 -1.81 32.54
N ILE A 42 -27.70 -2.14 31.26
CA ILE A 42 -28.30 -1.37 30.17
C ILE A 42 -29.27 -2.25 29.40
N HIS A 43 -30.35 -1.64 28.94
CA HIS A 43 -31.27 -2.23 27.98
C HIS A 43 -31.12 -1.45 26.68
N SER A 44 -30.93 -2.16 25.57
CA SER A 44 -30.78 -1.53 24.26
C SER A 44 -31.89 -1.98 23.32
N GLN A 45 -32.42 -1.03 22.56
CA GLN A 45 -33.37 -1.31 21.50
C GLN A 45 -32.73 -0.94 20.17
N ALA A 46 -32.42 -1.95 19.35
CA ALA A 46 -31.83 -1.76 18.05
C ALA A 46 -32.82 -1.08 17.09
N SER A 47 -32.34 -0.09 16.36
CA SER A 47 -33.06 0.64 15.33
C SER A 47 -32.14 0.92 14.12
N GLY A 48 -32.72 1.48 13.06
CA GLY A 48 -31.97 1.96 11.90
C GLY A 48 -32.17 3.46 11.73
N MET A 49 -31.10 4.16 11.42
CA MET A 49 -31.14 5.57 11.03
C MET A 49 -30.88 5.68 9.54
N TYR A 50 -31.85 6.18 8.77
CA TYR A 50 -31.67 6.40 7.34
C TYR A 50 -31.23 7.84 7.06
N CYS A 51 -30.08 8.00 6.39
CA CYS A 51 -29.51 9.29 6.04
C CYS A 51 -28.75 9.24 4.73
N SER A 52 -28.96 10.23 3.86
CA SER A 52 -28.23 10.36 2.59
C SER A 52 -28.21 9.07 1.76
N GLY A 53 -29.31 8.30 1.76
CA GLY A 53 -29.42 7.07 0.99
C GLY A 53 -28.91 5.79 1.70
N HIS A 54 -28.33 5.92 2.90
CA HIS A 54 -27.72 4.82 3.64
C HIS A 54 -28.44 4.55 4.97
N CYS A 55 -28.50 3.27 5.37
CA CYS A 55 -29.03 2.85 6.66
C CYS A 55 -27.89 2.58 7.65
N TYR A 56 -27.87 3.32 8.75
CA TYR A 56 -26.91 3.18 9.83
C TYR A 56 -27.53 2.40 10.97
N ARG A 57 -26.75 1.51 11.60
CA ARG A 57 -27.19 0.77 12.79
C ARG A 57 -27.17 1.72 13.98
N GLN A 58 -28.26 1.75 14.72
CA GLN A 58 -28.41 2.55 15.92
C GLN A 58 -28.98 1.69 17.05
N ALA A 59 -28.68 2.06 18.29
CA ALA A 59 -29.41 1.56 19.44
C ALA A 59 -29.77 2.73 20.37
N GLU A 60 -31.02 2.76 20.82
CA GLU A 60 -31.39 3.55 21.99
C GLU A 60 -30.93 2.83 23.25
N VAL A 61 -30.34 3.58 24.19
CA VAL A 61 -29.82 3.06 25.44
C VAL A 61 -30.73 3.50 26.59
N ARG A 62 -31.31 2.51 27.28
CA ARG A 62 -32.13 2.67 28.49
C ARG A 62 -31.39 2.09 29.69
N GLY A 63 -31.61 2.67 30.87
CA GLY A 63 -30.92 2.26 32.10
C GLY A 63 -29.52 2.89 32.29
N HIS A 64 -28.87 3.37 31.23
CA HIS A 64 -27.64 4.14 31.36
C HIS A 64 -27.94 5.61 31.68
N ARG A 65 -27.36 6.12 32.77
CA ARG A 65 -27.62 7.49 33.27
C ARG A 65 -27.24 8.58 32.26
N ASP A 66 -26.14 8.36 31.56
CA ASP A 66 -25.45 9.43 30.83
C ASP A 66 -25.46 9.26 29.30
N VAL A 67 -25.99 8.16 28.77
CA VAL A 67 -25.97 7.84 27.33
C VAL A 67 -27.39 7.57 26.86
N SER A 68 -27.79 8.24 25.78
CA SER A 68 -29.14 8.15 25.20
C SER A 68 -29.19 7.24 23.99
N SER A 69 -28.18 7.29 23.12
CA SER A 69 -28.09 6.43 21.95
C SER A 69 -26.67 6.20 21.47
N VAL A 70 -26.48 5.11 20.74
CA VAL A 70 -25.24 4.78 20.03
C VAL A 70 -25.56 4.60 18.55
N ILE A 71 -24.77 5.23 17.68
CA ILE A 71 -24.89 5.13 16.22
C ILE A 71 -23.57 4.58 15.67
N GLU A 72 -23.63 3.54 14.86
CA GLU A 72 -22.47 3.00 14.15
C GLU A 72 -22.41 3.56 12.72
N VAL A 73 -21.29 4.22 12.40
CA VAL A 73 -20.92 4.53 11.03
C VAL A 73 -20.13 3.35 10.46
N ASN A 74 -20.67 2.72 9.43
CA ASN A 74 -20.08 1.55 8.78
C ASN A 74 -19.80 1.81 7.29
N TRP A 75 -19.05 0.89 6.68
CA TRP A 75 -18.49 1.02 5.32
C TRP A 75 -18.95 -0.11 4.39
N ASP A 76 -20.10 -0.73 4.67
CA ASP A 76 -20.56 -2.00 4.08
C ASP A 76 -20.68 -2.03 2.55
N ASP A 77 -20.97 -0.89 1.94
CA ASP A 77 -21.06 -0.66 0.50
C ASP A 77 -19.83 0.05 -0.09
N ILE A 78 -18.87 0.49 0.74
CA ILE A 78 -17.51 0.78 0.28
C ILE A 78 -16.85 -0.57 0.11
N SER A 79 -17.10 -1.15 -1.06
CA SER A 79 -16.59 -2.44 -1.50
C SER A 79 -15.17 -2.73 -0.99
N HIS A 80 -15.06 -3.63 -0.03
CA HIS A 80 -13.79 -4.24 0.33
C HIS A 80 -13.35 -5.18 -0.80
N PRO A 81 -12.04 -5.30 -1.04
CA PRO A 81 -11.50 -6.12 -2.10
C PRO A 81 -11.41 -7.58 -1.67
N ALA A 82 -12.52 -8.32 -1.53
CA ALA A 82 -12.40 -9.70 -1.04
C ALA A 82 -13.59 -10.64 -1.27
N ARG A 83 -14.17 -10.73 -2.47
CA ARG A 83 -15.08 -11.84 -2.82
C ARG A 83 -14.56 -12.73 -3.95
N SER A 84 -13.60 -12.28 -4.77
CA SER A 84 -13.04 -13.10 -5.86
C SER A 84 -11.53 -12.88 -6.11
N PRO A 85 -10.81 -13.83 -6.75
CA PRO A 85 -9.41 -13.65 -7.15
C PRO A 85 -9.18 -12.43 -8.06
N ILE A 86 -10.16 -12.11 -8.92
CA ILE A 86 -10.10 -10.92 -9.78
C ILE A 86 -10.09 -9.65 -8.93
N GLU A 87 -10.91 -9.57 -7.90
CA GLU A 87 -10.95 -8.40 -7.00
C GLU A 87 -9.62 -8.20 -6.26
N HIS A 88 -8.94 -9.29 -5.87
CA HIS A 88 -7.60 -9.21 -5.26
C HIS A 88 -6.58 -8.62 -6.24
N LEU A 89 -6.60 -9.10 -7.49
CA LEU A 89 -5.74 -8.57 -8.54
C LEU A 89 -6.01 -7.08 -8.78
N THR A 90 -7.29 -6.68 -8.87
CA THR A 90 -7.67 -5.28 -9.06
C THR A 90 -7.23 -4.38 -7.90
N HIS A 91 -7.32 -4.88 -6.67
CA HIS A 91 -6.89 -4.13 -5.49
C HIS A 91 -5.38 -3.96 -5.44
N PHE A 92 -4.63 -5.01 -5.77
CA PHE A 92 -3.18 -4.93 -5.90
C PHE A 92 -2.75 -3.86 -6.90
N PHE A 93 -3.36 -3.83 -8.10
CA PHE A 93 -3.07 -2.80 -9.10
C PHE A 93 -3.51 -1.39 -8.66
N SER A 94 -4.59 -1.28 -7.87
CA SER A 94 -5.01 -0.01 -7.27
C SER A 94 -3.97 0.53 -6.29
N ILE A 95 -3.48 -0.33 -5.39
CA ILE A 95 -2.42 0.03 -4.43
C ILE A 95 -1.16 0.44 -5.20
N LEU A 96 -0.76 -0.35 -6.22
CA LEU A 96 0.43 -0.08 -7.02
C LEU A 96 0.36 1.29 -7.72
N ALA A 97 -0.77 1.57 -8.39
CA ALA A 97 -1.00 2.84 -9.07
C ALA A 97 -1.03 4.03 -8.08
N SER A 98 -1.72 3.85 -6.95
CA SER A 98 -1.79 4.84 -5.86
C SER A 98 -0.40 5.15 -5.30
N THR A 99 0.41 4.11 -5.10
CA THR A 99 1.79 4.21 -4.58
C THR A 99 2.65 5.05 -5.52
N LEU A 100 2.65 4.74 -6.82
CA LEU A 100 3.41 5.50 -7.82
C LEU A 100 2.93 6.95 -7.94
N ARG A 101 1.62 7.18 -7.87
CA ARG A 101 1.04 8.52 -7.91
C ARG A 101 1.48 9.33 -6.69
N HIS A 102 1.42 8.76 -5.49
CA HIS A 102 1.87 9.39 -4.27
C HIS A 102 3.36 9.71 -4.26
N GLY A 103 4.21 8.80 -4.74
CA GLY A 103 5.63 9.08 -4.93
C GLY A 103 5.87 10.29 -5.84
N ALA A 104 5.00 10.52 -6.83
CA ALA A 104 5.08 11.65 -7.74
C ALA A 104 4.47 12.96 -7.18
N THR A 105 3.37 12.90 -6.43
CA THR A 105 2.60 14.08 -5.97
C THR A 105 2.96 14.55 -4.55
N SER A 106 3.54 13.71 -3.69
CA SER A 106 3.89 14.09 -2.31
C SER A 106 5.06 15.09 -2.22
N MET A 107 5.47 15.68 -3.35
CA MET A 107 6.55 16.67 -3.45
C MET A 107 6.04 18.07 -3.80
N ASP A 108 4.73 18.28 -3.75
CA ASP A 108 4.09 19.54 -4.16
C ASP A 108 4.22 20.64 -3.09
N GLY A 109 5.32 21.37 -3.16
CA GLY A 109 5.18 22.81 -3.36
C GLY A 109 4.90 23.03 -4.84
N HIS A 110 3.77 23.66 -5.19
CA HIS A 110 3.42 23.95 -6.59
C HIS A 110 4.58 24.63 -7.33
N GLY A 111 5.08 24.00 -8.38
CA GLY A 111 5.91 24.68 -9.38
C GLY A 111 7.23 23.98 -9.72
N GLN A 112 7.31 23.59 -10.99
CA GLN A 112 8.53 23.35 -11.77
C GLN A 112 9.35 22.09 -11.39
N HIS A 113 9.46 21.17 -12.34
CA HIS A 113 10.27 19.94 -12.34
C HIS A 113 9.72 18.67 -11.63
N THR A 114 8.43 18.38 -11.75
CA THR A 114 7.86 17.03 -11.54
C THR A 114 8.15 16.06 -12.69
N TRP A 115 8.70 16.56 -13.81
CA TRP A 115 8.90 15.79 -15.04
C TRP A 115 9.66 14.46 -14.87
N PRO A 116 10.69 14.30 -13.99
CA PRO A 116 11.37 13.01 -13.86
C PRO A 116 10.48 11.93 -13.24
N LEU A 117 9.59 12.32 -12.32
CA LEU A 117 8.64 11.42 -11.68
C LEU A 117 7.48 11.09 -12.61
N GLU A 118 7.00 12.08 -13.35
CA GLU A 118 6.00 11.87 -14.41
C GLU A 118 6.56 10.97 -15.52
N ALA A 119 7.81 11.17 -15.93
CA ALA A 119 8.51 10.34 -16.90
C ALA A 119 8.72 8.91 -16.38
N TYR A 120 9.10 8.75 -15.11
CA TYR A 120 9.20 7.44 -14.48
C TYR A 120 7.84 6.73 -14.43
N ARG A 121 6.78 7.41 -13.97
CA ARG A 121 5.42 6.87 -13.93
C ARG A 121 4.92 6.49 -15.32
N TRP A 122 5.18 7.34 -16.32
CA TRP A 122 4.82 7.05 -17.70
C TRP A 122 5.60 5.84 -18.24
N THR A 123 6.92 5.79 -18.02
CA THR A 123 7.75 4.64 -18.41
C THR A 123 7.23 3.34 -17.78
N PHE A 124 6.82 3.40 -16.51
CA PHE A 124 6.24 2.28 -15.81
C PHE A 124 4.89 1.84 -16.41
N ASN A 125 3.92 2.75 -16.51
CA ASN A 125 2.54 2.44 -16.92
C ASN A 125 2.41 2.18 -18.43
N ALA A 126 3.18 2.88 -19.24
CA ALA A 126 3.04 2.90 -20.70
C ALA A 126 4.08 2.03 -21.42
N LEU A 127 5.18 1.60 -20.77
CA LEU A 127 6.22 0.80 -21.42
C LEU A 127 6.49 -0.51 -20.68
N LEU A 128 6.86 -0.47 -19.40
CA LEU A 128 7.43 -1.62 -18.68
C LEU A 128 6.51 -2.84 -18.61
N LEU A 129 5.20 -2.65 -18.44
CA LEU A 129 4.21 -3.74 -18.43
C LEU A 129 4.11 -4.47 -19.77
N TRP A 130 4.26 -3.73 -20.85
CA TRP A 130 3.84 -4.21 -22.16
C TRP A 130 5.00 -4.80 -22.96
N CYS A 131 6.23 -4.37 -22.68
CA CYS A 131 7.41 -4.79 -23.43
C CYS A 131 7.69 -6.30 -23.34
N VAL A 132 7.21 -6.99 -22.31
CA VAL A 132 7.37 -8.44 -22.13
C VAL A 132 6.72 -9.26 -23.26
N TYR A 133 5.63 -8.75 -23.85
CA TYR A 133 4.86 -9.49 -24.86
C TYR A 133 5.52 -9.49 -26.24
N PHE A 134 6.45 -8.57 -26.50
CA PHE A 134 7.17 -8.50 -27.78
C PHE A 134 8.04 -9.74 -28.02
N PRO A 135 8.99 -10.11 -27.16
CA PRO A 135 9.79 -11.31 -27.40
C PRO A 135 8.95 -12.58 -27.31
N VAL A 136 7.90 -12.62 -26.46
CA VAL A 136 6.98 -13.75 -26.36
C VAL A 136 6.24 -14.05 -27.68
N VAL A 137 5.77 -13.02 -28.40
CA VAL A 137 4.99 -13.26 -29.63
C VAL A 137 5.84 -13.86 -30.76
N THR A 138 7.15 -13.64 -30.74
CA THR A 138 8.08 -14.18 -31.76
C THR A 138 8.21 -15.70 -31.74
N ILE A 139 7.78 -16.34 -30.65
CA ILE A 139 7.67 -17.81 -30.54
C ILE A 139 6.70 -18.36 -31.59
N ALA A 140 5.74 -17.55 -32.08
CA ALA A 140 4.88 -17.91 -33.21
C ALA A 140 5.70 -18.42 -34.40
N GLY A 141 6.84 -17.82 -34.71
CA GLY A 141 7.72 -18.24 -35.81
C GLY A 141 8.22 -19.69 -35.71
N GLN A 142 8.19 -20.30 -34.52
CA GLN A 142 8.60 -21.68 -34.27
C GLN A 142 7.44 -22.68 -34.22
N ILE A 143 6.19 -22.21 -34.28
CA ILE A 143 5.01 -23.07 -34.21
C ILE A 143 4.82 -23.72 -35.59
N PRO A 144 4.77 -25.07 -35.70
CA PRO A 144 4.70 -25.73 -37.01
C PRO A 144 3.41 -25.49 -37.79
N SER A 145 2.29 -25.26 -37.10
CA SER A 145 0.97 -25.12 -37.74
C SER A 145 0.57 -23.65 -37.89
N VAL A 146 0.06 -23.29 -39.07
CA VAL A 146 -0.47 -21.93 -39.36
C VAL A 146 -1.60 -21.56 -38.40
N LEU A 147 -2.46 -22.51 -38.04
CA LEU A 147 -3.50 -22.29 -37.05
C LEU A 147 -2.91 -21.99 -35.67
N GLY A 148 -1.90 -22.75 -35.22
CA GLY A 148 -1.22 -22.52 -33.96
C GLY A 148 -0.50 -21.16 -33.92
N GLN A 149 0.14 -20.77 -35.03
CA GLN A 149 0.74 -19.44 -35.21
C GLN A 149 -0.30 -18.33 -35.04
N ALA A 150 -1.42 -18.43 -35.76
CA ALA A 150 -2.49 -17.43 -35.69
C ALA A 150 -3.09 -17.34 -34.27
N VAL A 151 -3.35 -18.49 -33.63
CA VAL A 151 -3.86 -18.54 -32.25
C VAL A 151 -2.88 -17.90 -31.27
N TRP A 152 -1.57 -18.15 -31.42
CA TRP A 152 -0.56 -17.53 -30.55
C TRP A 152 -0.49 -16.02 -30.70
N ILE A 153 -0.46 -15.52 -31.95
CA ILE A 153 -0.36 -14.09 -32.26
C ILE A 153 -1.60 -13.35 -31.77
N VAL A 154 -2.79 -13.84 -32.15
CA VAL A 154 -4.08 -13.22 -31.78
C VAL A 154 -4.32 -13.36 -30.28
N GLY A 155 -3.99 -14.51 -29.67
CA GLY A 155 -4.12 -14.73 -28.23
C GLY A 155 -3.24 -13.78 -27.43
N THR A 156 -1.96 -13.63 -27.80
CA THR A 156 -1.03 -12.71 -27.12
C THR A 156 -1.50 -11.27 -27.27
N GLY A 157 -1.83 -10.82 -28.49
CA GLY A 157 -2.37 -9.47 -28.73
C GLY A 157 -3.69 -9.23 -27.99
N GLY A 158 -4.56 -10.24 -27.92
CA GLY A 158 -5.84 -10.21 -27.20
C GLY A 158 -5.66 -10.07 -25.68
N ILE A 159 -4.69 -10.78 -25.09
CA ILE A 159 -4.33 -10.62 -23.67
C ILE A 159 -3.86 -9.19 -23.39
N VAL A 160 -2.98 -8.64 -24.23
CA VAL A 160 -2.50 -7.27 -24.08
C VAL A 160 -3.65 -6.27 -24.18
N ALA A 161 -4.53 -6.41 -25.17
CA ALA A 161 -5.71 -5.56 -25.33
C ALA A 161 -6.69 -5.67 -24.15
N PHE A 162 -6.92 -6.89 -23.65
CA PHE A 162 -7.75 -7.12 -22.47
C PHE A 162 -7.15 -6.45 -21.22
N LEU A 163 -5.86 -6.65 -20.97
CA LEU A 163 -5.15 -6.00 -19.87
C LEU A 163 -5.16 -4.48 -20.02
N ALA A 164 -4.97 -3.94 -21.22
CA ALA A 164 -5.07 -2.50 -21.48
C ALA A 164 -6.46 -1.96 -21.12
N LYS A 165 -7.53 -2.68 -21.52
CA LYS A 165 -8.90 -2.33 -21.16
C LYS A 165 -9.10 -2.33 -19.65
N VAL A 166 -8.70 -3.40 -18.96
CA VAL A 166 -8.85 -3.51 -17.51
C VAL A 166 -8.04 -2.42 -16.81
N LEU A 167 -6.76 -2.29 -17.12
CA LEU A 167 -5.81 -1.44 -16.43
C LEU A 167 -5.94 0.06 -16.76
N SER A 168 -6.51 0.42 -17.92
CA SER A 168 -6.74 1.83 -18.30
C SER A 168 -7.68 2.58 -17.35
N SER A 169 -8.50 1.85 -16.60
CA SER A 169 -9.34 2.43 -15.56
C SER A 169 -8.55 2.94 -14.34
N TYR A 170 -7.32 2.45 -14.13
CA TYR A 170 -6.46 2.74 -12.97
C TYR A 170 -5.58 3.97 -13.23
N ASP A 171 -5.00 4.01 -14.43
CA ASP A 171 -4.18 5.13 -14.90
C ASP A 171 -4.24 5.20 -16.43
N ARG A 172 -4.35 6.42 -16.98
CA ARG A 172 -4.42 6.62 -18.44
C ARG A 172 -3.18 6.10 -19.15
N GLY A 173 -2.02 6.05 -18.49
CA GLY A 173 -0.79 5.48 -19.06
C GLY A 173 -0.94 4.03 -19.53
N PHE A 174 -1.78 3.24 -18.84
CA PHE A 174 -2.04 1.84 -19.24
C PHE A 174 -2.83 1.73 -20.55
N SER A 175 -3.49 2.79 -21.01
CA SER A 175 -4.14 2.78 -22.34
C SER A 175 -3.14 2.64 -23.49
N ALA A 176 -1.85 2.93 -23.27
CA ALA A 176 -0.78 2.64 -24.23
C ALA A 176 -0.74 1.15 -24.61
N GLY A 177 -1.25 0.26 -23.74
CA GLY A 177 -1.40 -1.16 -24.02
C GLY A 177 -2.16 -1.47 -25.33
N TRP A 178 -3.05 -0.59 -25.80
CA TRP A 178 -3.68 -0.75 -27.13
C TRP A 178 -2.69 -0.61 -28.29
N ALA A 179 -1.77 0.35 -28.20
CA ALA A 179 -0.70 0.50 -29.18
C ALA A 179 0.28 -0.68 -29.10
N TRP A 180 0.56 -1.15 -27.89
CA TRP A 180 1.37 -2.37 -27.69
C TRP A 180 0.70 -3.61 -28.26
N ALA A 181 -0.61 -3.78 -28.11
CA ALA A 181 -1.34 -4.90 -28.70
C ALA A 181 -1.21 -4.90 -30.23
N ALA A 182 -1.34 -3.73 -30.88
CA ALA A 182 -1.10 -3.59 -32.31
C ALA A 182 0.35 -3.92 -32.68
N GLY A 183 1.33 -3.43 -31.92
CA GLY A 183 2.75 -3.75 -32.11
C GLY A 183 3.06 -5.23 -31.98
N VAL A 184 2.49 -5.91 -30.97
CA VAL A 184 2.59 -7.35 -30.76
C VAL A 184 2.04 -8.12 -31.95
N LEU A 185 0.88 -7.73 -32.49
CA LEU A 185 0.32 -8.36 -33.67
C LEU A 185 1.24 -8.21 -34.90
N LEU A 186 1.80 -7.01 -35.11
CA LEU A 186 2.72 -6.75 -36.21
C LEU A 186 4.02 -7.56 -36.10
N VAL A 187 4.64 -7.59 -34.92
CA VAL A 187 5.85 -8.39 -34.65
C VAL A 187 5.56 -9.89 -34.80
N GLY A 188 4.39 -10.34 -34.33
CA GLY A 188 3.92 -11.71 -34.49
C GLY A 188 3.78 -12.11 -35.96
N LEU A 189 3.11 -11.28 -36.77
CA LEU A 189 2.98 -11.49 -38.21
C LEU A 189 4.36 -11.52 -38.90
N ALA A 190 5.24 -10.58 -38.56
CA ALA A 190 6.60 -10.54 -39.11
C ALA A 190 7.41 -11.82 -38.76
N SER A 191 7.14 -12.45 -37.61
CA SER A 191 7.84 -13.66 -37.18
C SER A 191 7.49 -14.94 -37.97
N VAL A 192 6.39 -14.91 -38.74
CA VAL A 192 5.87 -16.08 -39.48
C VAL A 192 5.94 -15.94 -41.01
N VAL A 193 6.31 -14.76 -41.54
CA VAL A 193 6.37 -14.50 -42.99
C VAL A 193 7.57 -15.15 -43.69
N GLY A 194 8.71 -15.27 -42.99
CA GLY A 194 9.94 -15.88 -43.54
C GLY A 194 11.14 -15.66 -42.63
N ASP A 195 12.24 -16.38 -42.86
CA ASP A 195 13.38 -16.44 -41.93
C ASP A 195 14.05 -15.08 -41.70
N GLN A 196 14.28 -14.30 -42.77
CA GLN A 196 14.85 -12.95 -42.63
C GLN A 196 13.94 -12.01 -41.83
N SER A 197 12.63 -12.09 -42.07
CA SER A 197 11.63 -11.29 -41.33
C SER A 197 11.56 -11.72 -39.87
N ARG A 198 11.66 -13.03 -39.59
CA ARG A 198 11.72 -13.60 -38.24
C ARG A 198 12.93 -13.10 -37.48
N ASP A 199 14.10 -13.10 -38.11
CA ASP A 199 15.33 -12.63 -37.47
C ASP A 199 15.26 -11.14 -37.12
N VAL A 200 14.71 -10.31 -38.00
CA VAL A 200 14.49 -8.88 -37.75
C VAL A 200 13.46 -8.67 -36.64
N ALA A 201 12.34 -9.40 -36.68
CA ALA A 201 11.29 -9.33 -35.65
C ALA A 201 11.82 -9.70 -34.27
N LEU A 202 12.63 -10.77 -34.18
CA LEU A 202 13.25 -11.20 -32.93
C LEU A 202 14.25 -10.18 -32.41
N SER A 203 15.14 -9.64 -33.27
CA SER A 203 16.08 -8.59 -32.86
C SER A 203 15.37 -7.34 -32.34
N LEU A 204 14.36 -6.87 -33.07
CA LEU A 204 13.56 -5.71 -32.66
C LEU A 204 12.85 -5.96 -31.31
N ALA A 205 12.26 -7.14 -31.14
CA ALA A 205 11.57 -7.52 -29.91
C ALA A 205 12.53 -7.57 -28.71
N THR A 206 13.70 -8.21 -28.88
CA THR A 206 14.71 -8.34 -27.84
C THR A 206 15.29 -6.98 -27.43
N TRP A 207 15.64 -6.12 -28.41
CA TRP A 207 16.17 -4.78 -28.11
C TRP A 207 15.13 -3.86 -27.49
N THR A 208 13.87 -3.94 -27.94
CA THR A 208 12.77 -3.18 -27.34
C THR A 208 12.57 -3.57 -25.88
N TYR A 209 12.58 -4.88 -25.58
CA TYR A 209 12.46 -5.39 -24.23
C TYR A 209 13.62 -4.93 -23.33
N GLY A 210 14.86 -5.20 -23.72
CA GLY A 210 16.04 -4.81 -22.94
C GLY A 210 16.19 -3.29 -22.78
N GLY A 211 15.94 -2.54 -23.86
CA GLY A 211 16.00 -1.07 -23.85
C GLY A 211 14.98 -0.45 -22.92
N ILE A 212 13.74 -0.96 -22.89
CA ILE A 212 12.70 -0.46 -21.98
C ILE A 212 13.01 -0.80 -20.52
N GLN A 213 13.55 -1.99 -20.23
CA GLN A 213 13.98 -2.32 -18.87
C GLN A 213 15.10 -1.41 -18.38
N GLY A 214 16.11 -1.17 -19.23
CA GLY A 214 17.18 -0.22 -18.93
C GLY A 214 16.67 1.21 -18.72
N LEU A 215 15.77 1.67 -19.59
CA LEU A 215 15.13 2.99 -19.47
C LEU A 215 14.32 3.12 -18.18
N ALA A 216 13.55 2.09 -17.81
CA ALA A 216 12.76 2.08 -16.58
C ALA A 216 13.66 2.12 -15.33
N GLY A 217 14.75 1.36 -15.32
CA GLY A 217 15.76 1.40 -14.25
C GLY A 217 16.43 2.77 -14.13
N LEU A 218 16.82 3.38 -15.26
CA LEU A 218 17.39 4.72 -15.29
C LEU A 218 16.38 5.77 -14.79
N ALA A 219 15.14 5.72 -15.28
CA ALA A 219 14.08 6.63 -14.86
C ALA A 219 13.80 6.51 -13.35
N LEU A 220 13.82 5.28 -12.79
CA LEU A 220 13.72 5.05 -11.36
C LEU A 220 14.88 5.73 -10.59
N LEU A 221 16.13 5.51 -11.00
CA LEU A 221 17.29 6.09 -10.32
C LEU A 221 17.26 7.63 -10.35
N VAL A 222 16.91 8.21 -11.50
CA VAL A 222 16.74 9.67 -11.63
C VAL A 222 15.61 10.16 -10.73
N ALA A 223 14.45 9.48 -10.72
CA ALA A 223 13.32 9.83 -9.87
C ALA A 223 13.68 9.74 -8.37
N MET A 224 14.43 8.71 -7.96
CA MET A 224 14.94 8.56 -6.59
C MET A 224 15.89 9.70 -6.22
N GLY A 225 16.85 10.04 -7.09
CA GLY A 225 17.81 11.13 -6.86
C GLY A 225 17.11 12.48 -6.72
N VAL A 226 16.17 12.79 -7.61
CA VAL A 226 15.37 14.02 -7.55
C VAL A 226 14.52 14.06 -6.29
N THR A 227 13.89 12.95 -5.92
CA THR A 227 13.08 12.84 -4.70
C THR A 227 13.90 13.07 -3.43
N TRP A 228 15.10 12.51 -3.38
CA TRP A 228 16.04 12.69 -2.28
C TRP A 228 16.47 14.16 -2.14
N LEU A 229 16.82 14.81 -3.25
CA LEU A 229 17.26 16.21 -3.26
C LEU A 229 16.13 17.18 -2.87
N ARG A 230 14.91 16.92 -3.34
CA ARG A 230 13.75 17.80 -3.07
C ARG A 230 13.16 17.63 -1.69
N SER A 231 13.24 16.42 -1.15
CA SER A 231 12.69 16.13 0.18
C SER A 231 13.70 16.46 1.30
N ARG A 232 14.73 17.27 1.05
CA ARG A 232 15.76 17.63 2.07
C ARG A 232 15.18 18.31 3.31
N THR A 233 14.10 19.06 3.15
CA THR A 233 13.37 19.71 4.25
C THR A 233 12.40 18.76 4.96
N ALA A 234 12.07 17.63 4.34
CA ALA A 234 11.22 16.61 4.94
C ALA A 234 12.01 15.77 5.95
N ARG A 235 11.28 15.20 6.91
CA ARG A 235 11.87 14.33 7.92
C ARG A 235 12.51 13.09 7.28
N PRO A 236 13.54 12.49 7.89
CA PRO A 236 14.19 11.29 7.36
C PRO A 236 13.20 10.15 7.03
N GLU A 237 12.21 9.92 7.89
CA GLU A 237 11.20 8.88 7.73
C GLU A 237 10.31 9.13 6.51
N GLN A 238 9.90 10.39 6.31
CA GLN A 238 9.10 10.80 5.16
C GLN A 238 9.89 10.65 3.86
N ARG A 239 11.17 11.04 3.86
CA ARG A 239 12.07 10.84 2.72
C ARG A 239 12.16 9.36 2.33
N LEU A 240 12.35 8.50 3.31
CA LEU A 240 12.46 7.06 3.07
C LEU A 240 11.14 6.45 2.56
N ALA A 241 10.00 6.86 3.11
CA ALA A 241 8.69 6.44 2.60
C ALA A 241 8.46 6.88 1.15
N ARG A 242 8.82 8.13 0.82
CA ARG A 242 8.73 8.65 -0.56
C ARG A 242 9.59 7.85 -1.54
N LEU A 243 10.80 7.47 -1.16
CA LEU A 243 11.63 6.58 -1.98
C LEU A 243 10.99 5.19 -2.14
N ALA A 244 10.41 4.64 -1.07
CA ALA A 244 9.73 3.34 -1.12
C ALA A 244 8.54 3.33 -2.08
N PHE A 245 7.83 4.45 -2.19
CA PHE A 245 6.77 4.61 -3.20
C PHE A 245 7.26 4.57 -4.65
N LEU A 246 8.57 4.70 -4.89
CA LEU A 246 9.16 4.56 -6.22
C LEU A 246 9.70 3.16 -6.45
N TYR A 247 10.56 2.66 -5.56
CA TYR A 247 11.28 1.40 -5.80
C TYR A 247 10.45 0.15 -5.52
N LEU A 248 9.49 0.19 -4.59
CA LEU A 248 8.72 -1.01 -4.21
C LEU A 248 7.77 -1.46 -5.34
N PRO A 249 7.01 -0.55 -6.00
CA PRO A 249 6.25 -0.92 -7.19
C PRO A 249 7.11 -1.57 -8.27
N PHE A 250 8.30 -1.02 -8.52
CA PHE A 250 9.25 -1.54 -9.49
C PHE A 250 9.77 -2.93 -9.13
N ALA A 251 10.18 -3.14 -7.87
CA ALA A 251 10.64 -4.44 -7.39
C ALA A 251 9.55 -5.53 -7.56
N LEU A 252 8.32 -5.25 -7.16
CA LEU A 252 7.19 -6.16 -7.32
C LEU A 252 6.90 -6.45 -8.81
N PHE A 253 6.94 -5.42 -9.63
CA PHE A 253 6.56 -5.51 -11.03
C PHE A 253 7.57 -6.27 -11.88
N THR A 254 8.88 -6.09 -11.62
CA THR A 254 9.91 -6.91 -12.26
C THR A 254 9.78 -8.38 -11.89
N GLY A 255 9.40 -8.69 -10.65
CA GLY A 255 9.08 -10.06 -10.23
C GLY A 255 7.84 -10.62 -10.95
N ILE A 256 6.78 -9.82 -11.10
CA ILE A 256 5.58 -10.23 -11.88
C ILE A 256 5.96 -10.48 -13.33
N GLY A 257 6.78 -9.62 -13.94
CA GLY A 257 7.28 -9.82 -15.30
C GLY A 257 8.04 -11.14 -15.47
N ALA A 258 8.89 -11.49 -14.50
CA ALA A 258 9.60 -12.77 -14.49
C ALA A 258 8.66 -13.96 -14.32
N LEU A 259 7.60 -13.82 -13.51
CA LEU A 259 6.55 -14.84 -13.39
C LEU A 259 5.77 -15.02 -14.69
N VAL A 260 5.41 -13.92 -15.36
CA VAL A 260 4.75 -13.95 -16.68
C VAL A 260 5.63 -14.68 -17.70
N TRP A 261 6.93 -14.38 -17.72
CA TRP A 261 7.90 -15.13 -18.53
C TRP A 261 7.93 -16.61 -18.19
N ALA A 262 8.08 -16.97 -16.91
CA ALA A 262 8.15 -18.35 -16.47
C ALA A 262 6.89 -19.14 -16.85
N CYS A 263 5.69 -18.59 -16.61
CA CYS A 263 4.43 -19.21 -16.98
C CYS A 263 4.28 -19.37 -18.50
N THR A 264 4.64 -18.33 -19.27
CA THR A 264 4.57 -18.37 -20.73
C THR A 264 5.52 -19.44 -21.28
N LEU A 265 6.76 -19.44 -20.82
CA LEU A 265 7.78 -20.40 -21.26
C LEU A 265 7.46 -21.82 -20.81
N ALA A 266 6.80 -22.02 -19.66
CA ALA A 266 6.29 -23.33 -19.26
C ALA A 266 5.26 -23.87 -20.25
N ILE A 267 4.32 -23.02 -20.70
CA ILE A 267 3.32 -23.40 -21.72
C ILE A 267 4.03 -23.75 -23.03
N VAL A 268 4.99 -22.92 -23.46
CA VAL A 268 5.75 -23.13 -24.69
C VAL A 268 6.55 -24.42 -24.63
N ASN A 269 7.25 -24.67 -23.53
CA ASN A 269 8.08 -25.85 -23.33
C ASN A 269 7.27 -27.17 -23.34
N VAL A 270 5.98 -27.11 -22.99
CA VAL A 270 5.08 -28.27 -23.06
C VAL A 270 4.41 -28.42 -24.44
N THR A 271 4.27 -27.33 -25.19
CA THR A 271 3.50 -27.30 -26.44
C THR A 271 4.35 -27.36 -27.70
N LEU A 272 5.62 -26.98 -27.65
CA LEU A 272 6.53 -27.03 -28.78
C LEU A 272 7.51 -28.19 -28.69
N PRO A 273 7.99 -28.71 -29.85
CA PRO A 273 9.12 -29.62 -29.88
C PRO A 273 10.35 -28.99 -29.22
N ASP A 274 11.10 -29.78 -28.45
CA ASP A 274 12.32 -29.34 -27.73
C ASP A 274 13.30 -28.59 -28.63
N GLU A 275 13.49 -29.05 -29.87
CA GLU A 275 14.41 -28.42 -30.83
C GLU A 275 13.95 -27.02 -31.24
N SER A 276 12.65 -26.82 -31.44
CA SER A 276 12.05 -25.52 -31.79
C SER A 276 12.22 -24.52 -30.64
N PHE A 277 11.99 -24.97 -29.41
CA PHE A 277 12.17 -24.14 -28.23
C PHE A 277 13.65 -23.76 -28.01
N LYS A 278 14.57 -24.75 -28.11
CA LYS A 278 16.02 -24.52 -27.99
C LYS A 278 16.53 -23.56 -29.06
N SER A 279 16.05 -23.70 -30.29
CA SER A 279 16.42 -22.81 -31.42
C SER A 279 16.02 -21.36 -31.16
N TRP A 280 14.78 -21.12 -30.71
CA TRP A 280 14.34 -19.78 -30.33
C TRP A 280 15.08 -19.24 -29.11
N SER A 281 15.26 -20.06 -28.07
CA SER A 281 15.98 -19.67 -26.84
C SER A 281 17.41 -19.20 -27.15
N SER A 282 18.15 -19.99 -27.95
CA SER A 282 19.50 -19.64 -28.38
C SER A 282 19.52 -18.33 -29.19
N SER A 283 18.57 -18.19 -30.13
CA SER A 283 18.43 -16.99 -30.97
C SER A 283 18.04 -15.74 -30.19
N TYR A 284 17.21 -15.88 -29.15
CA TYR A 284 16.83 -14.79 -28.25
C TYR A 284 18.03 -14.33 -27.43
N VAL A 285 18.74 -15.26 -26.79
CA VAL A 285 19.88 -14.96 -25.93
C VAL A 285 21.04 -14.33 -26.71
N SER A 286 21.31 -14.80 -27.94
CA SER A 286 22.38 -14.26 -28.76
C SER A 286 22.18 -12.80 -29.19
N ARG A 287 20.95 -12.29 -29.05
CA ARG A 287 20.57 -10.91 -29.43
C ARG A 287 20.49 -9.97 -28.23
N LEU A 288 20.60 -10.48 -27.01
CA LEU A 288 20.64 -9.65 -25.80
C LEU A 288 21.97 -8.91 -25.71
N THR A 289 21.91 -7.67 -25.26
CA THR A 289 23.09 -6.82 -24.99
C THR A 289 23.62 -7.01 -23.58
N TYR A 290 23.28 -8.12 -22.92
CA TYR A 290 23.68 -8.46 -21.57
C TYR A 290 23.54 -9.96 -21.33
N ASP A 291 24.28 -10.47 -20.35
CA ASP A 291 24.08 -11.82 -19.83
C ASP A 291 22.74 -11.90 -19.07
N LEU A 292 21.80 -12.64 -19.64
CA LEU A 292 20.45 -12.81 -19.10
C LEU A 292 20.48 -13.45 -17.71
N ALA A 293 21.26 -14.52 -17.55
CA ALA A 293 21.25 -15.30 -16.32
C ALA A 293 21.86 -14.51 -15.16
N PHE A 294 22.97 -13.81 -15.41
CA PHE A 294 23.56 -12.89 -14.44
C PHE A 294 22.58 -11.79 -14.03
N SER A 295 21.97 -11.14 -15.03
CA SER A 295 21.07 -10.00 -14.79
C SER A 295 19.83 -10.42 -14.00
N GLU A 296 19.16 -11.49 -14.40
CA GLU A 296 17.96 -11.99 -13.73
C GLU A 296 18.28 -12.52 -12.33
N THR A 297 19.47 -13.10 -12.11
CA THR A 297 19.91 -13.53 -10.77
C THR A 297 20.19 -12.34 -9.87
N LEU A 298 20.90 -11.33 -10.36
CA LEU A 298 21.23 -10.12 -9.61
C LEU A 298 19.95 -9.38 -9.17
N ILE A 299 18.98 -9.22 -10.07
CA ILE A 299 17.69 -8.61 -9.74
C ILE A 299 16.90 -9.51 -8.79
N ALA A 300 16.91 -10.84 -9.00
CA ALA A 300 16.23 -11.77 -8.09
C ALA A 300 16.75 -11.68 -6.66
N ILE A 301 18.07 -11.71 -6.47
CA ILE A 301 18.71 -11.57 -5.15
C ILE A 301 18.37 -10.22 -4.53
N GLY A 302 18.45 -9.14 -5.31
CA GLY A 302 18.14 -7.79 -4.83
C GLY A 302 16.69 -7.65 -4.33
N VAL A 303 15.74 -8.10 -5.15
CA VAL A 303 14.30 -8.02 -4.84
C VAL A 303 13.93 -8.98 -3.71
N ALA A 304 14.44 -10.21 -3.72
CA ALA A 304 14.20 -11.18 -2.66
C ALA A 304 14.78 -10.70 -1.32
N GLY A 305 16.03 -10.20 -1.32
CA GLY A 305 16.68 -9.65 -0.14
C GLY A 305 15.90 -8.45 0.42
N GLY A 306 15.45 -7.54 -0.43
CA GLY A 306 14.55 -6.46 -0.05
C GLY A 306 13.23 -6.92 0.55
N GLY A 307 12.61 -7.94 -0.05
CA GLY A 307 11.40 -8.57 0.47
C GLY A 307 11.62 -9.20 1.85
N ILE A 308 12.72 -9.91 2.06
CA ILE A 308 13.10 -10.50 3.36
C ILE A 308 13.31 -9.40 4.41
N LEU A 309 13.96 -8.29 4.04
CA LEU A 309 14.12 -7.14 4.94
C LEU A 309 12.77 -6.54 5.36
N LEU A 310 11.80 -6.48 4.45
CA LEU A 310 10.44 -6.02 4.77
C LEU A 310 9.66 -7.05 5.59
N LEU A 311 9.94 -8.35 5.44
CA LEU A 311 9.38 -9.39 6.30
C LEU A 311 9.86 -9.28 7.74
N TRP A 312 11.04 -8.71 7.99
CA TRP A 312 11.57 -8.61 9.35
C TRP A 312 10.64 -7.88 10.35
N PRO A 313 10.13 -6.65 10.07
CA PRO A 313 9.14 -6.03 10.94
C PRO A 313 7.81 -6.81 11.00
N ALA A 314 7.36 -7.40 9.88
CA ALA A 314 6.12 -8.18 9.84
C ALA A 314 6.21 -9.45 10.70
N ALA A 315 7.26 -10.25 10.54
CA ALA A 315 7.56 -11.41 11.38
C ALA A 315 7.67 -11.01 12.86
N HIS A 316 8.16 -9.80 13.15
CA HIS A 316 8.21 -9.30 14.52
C HIS A 316 6.83 -9.06 15.12
N VAL A 317 5.88 -8.52 14.34
CA VAL A 317 4.46 -8.38 14.74
C VAL A 317 3.80 -9.75 14.94
N LEU A 318 4.12 -10.71 14.07
CA LEU A 318 3.45 -12.01 14.06
C LEU A 318 3.97 -12.99 15.11
N LEU A 319 5.26 -12.92 15.44
CA LEU A 319 5.93 -13.94 16.26
C LEU A 319 6.21 -13.50 17.71
N ARG A 320 6.09 -12.20 18.05
CA ARG A 320 6.40 -11.70 19.40
C ARG A 320 5.40 -10.64 19.88
N ASP A 321 5.04 -10.69 21.16
CA ASP A 321 4.28 -9.64 21.86
C ASP A 321 5.20 -8.46 22.23
N ASN A 322 5.71 -7.77 21.23
CA ASN A 322 6.67 -6.68 21.42
C ASN A 322 6.04 -5.31 21.13
N GLY A 323 6.66 -4.26 21.69
CA GLY A 323 6.20 -2.88 21.57
C GLY A 323 6.17 -2.37 20.12
N GLY A 324 5.14 -1.58 19.77
CA GLY A 324 4.94 -0.99 18.45
C GLY A 324 6.12 -0.12 17.98
N GLU A 325 6.81 0.54 18.90
CA GLU A 325 8.04 1.30 18.62
C GLU A 325 9.13 0.42 17.99
N SER A 326 9.27 -0.81 18.47
CA SER A 326 10.26 -1.78 17.99
C SER A 326 9.95 -2.23 16.56
N VAL A 327 8.67 -2.37 16.21
CA VAL A 327 8.22 -2.67 14.84
C VAL A 327 8.56 -1.51 13.91
N HIS A 328 8.25 -0.28 14.33
CA HIS A 328 8.56 0.93 13.56
C HIS A 328 10.06 1.13 13.35
N ALA A 329 10.90 0.86 14.36
CA ALA A 329 12.34 0.95 14.24
C ALA A 329 12.88 -0.04 13.19
N ARG A 330 12.37 -1.27 13.16
CA ARG A 330 12.75 -2.27 12.13
C ARG A 330 12.26 -1.89 10.75
N LEU A 331 11.04 -1.38 10.63
CA LEU A 331 10.52 -0.85 9.37
C LEU A 331 11.45 0.25 8.83
N LEU A 332 11.87 1.19 9.69
CA LEU A 332 12.81 2.24 9.28
C LEU A 332 14.16 1.68 8.83
N THR A 333 14.70 0.68 9.53
CA THR A 333 15.93 0.01 9.09
C THR A 333 15.76 -0.63 7.72
N ALA A 334 14.65 -1.35 7.48
CA ALA A 334 14.35 -1.93 6.18
C ALA A 334 14.25 -0.86 5.07
N LEU A 335 13.55 0.25 5.35
CA LEU A 335 13.40 1.37 4.42
C LEU A 335 14.72 2.11 4.14
N ARG A 336 15.71 2.06 5.05
CA ARG A 336 17.06 2.62 4.82
C ARG A 336 17.92 1.71 3.95
N VAL A 337 17.85 0.40 4.18
CA VAL A 337 18.74 -0.57 3.53
C VAL A 337 18.26 -0.95 2.14
N PHE A 338 16.95 -1.15 1.94
CA PHE A 338 16.41 -1.58 0.65
C PHE A 338 16.75 -0.63 -0.52
N PRO A 339 16.61 0.71 -0.44
CA PRO A 339 17.02 1.57 -1.55
C PRO A 339 18.52 1.45 -1.87
N LEU A 340 19.39 1.16 -0.90
CA LEU A 340 20.82 0.91 -1.16
C LEU A 340 21.03 -0.39 -1.93
N ILE A 341 20.28 -1.44 -1.61
CA ILE A 341 20.28 -2.70 -2.37
C ILE A 341 19.82 -2.44 -3.82
N VAL A 342 18.74 -1.67 -3.99
CA VAL A 342 18.23 -1.30 -5.33
C VAL A 342 19.31 -0.55 -6.11
N ILE A 343 19.93 0.48 -5.52
CA ILE A 343 20.99 1.25 -6.17
C ILE A 343 22.18 0.36 -6.53
N ALA A 344 22.62 -0.53 -5.64
CA ALA A 344 23.75 -1.43 -5.89
C ALA A 344 23.45 -2.42 -7.02
N VAL A 345 22.28 -3.06 -6.99
CA VAL A 345 21.82 -4.01 -8.00
C VAL A 345 21.69 -3.34 -9.37
N PHE A 346 21.08 -2.16 -9.43
CA PHE A 346 20.94 -1.42 -10.69
C PHE A 346 22.25 -0.84 -11.17
N GLY A 347 23.11 -0.35 -10.27
CA GLY A 347 24.45 0.12 -10.63
C GLY A 347 25.29 -0.98 -11.26
N LEU A 348 25.26 -2.19 -10.68
CA LEU A 348 25.92 -3.37 -11.23
C LEU A 348 25.30 -3.81 -12.56
N TYR A 349 23.97 -3.80 -12.69
CA TYR A 349 23.28 -4.13 -13.94
C TYR A 349 23.63 -3.16 -15.09
N VAL A 350 23.63 -1.84 -14.82
CA VAL A 350 24.01 -0.83 -15.81
C VAL A 350 25.49 -0.92 -16.16
N ALA A 351 26.37 -1.12 -15.18
CA ALA A 351 27.79 -1.35 -15.43
C ALA A 351 28.02 -2.59 -16.30
N HIS A 352 27.27 -3.67 -16.04
CA HIS A 352 27.30 -4.90 -16.84
C HIS A 352 26.88 -4.65 -18.28
N ILE A 353 25.77 -3.95 -18.52
CA ILE A 353 25.35 -3.56 -19.88
C ILE A 353 26.43 -2.70 -20.56
N ALA A 354 26.99 -1.72 -19.87
CA ALA A 354 28.00 -0.82 -20.44
C ALA A 354 29.30 -1.56 -20.82
N VAL A 355 29.76 -2.49 -19.96
CA VAL A 355 30.92 -3.35 -20.23
C VAL A 355 30.61 -4.30 -21.39
N PHE A 356 29.43 -4.92 -21.42
CA PHE A 356 29.02 -5.81 -22.50
C PHE A 356 28.92 -5.07 -23.85
N TRP A 357 28.37 -3.86 -23.83
CA TRP A 357 28.31 -2.98 -25.00
C TRP A 357 29.71 -2.59 -25.50
N HIS A 358 30.66 -2.35 -24.59
CA HIS A 358 32.05 -2.09 -24.95
C HIS A 358 32.77 -3.36 -25.46
N ALA A 359 32.38 -4.53 -24.97
CA ALA A 359 32.93 -5.84 -25.32
C ALA A 359 32.31 -6.47 -26.59
N LEU A 360 31.53 -5.73 -27.38
CA LEU A 360 30.86 -6.16 -28.63
C LEU A 360 31.83 -6.56 -29.79
N GLY A 361 33.01 -7.09 -29.47
CA GLY A 361 33.98 -7.70 -30.39
C GLY A 361 34.64 -8.99 -29.88
N THR A 362 34.36 -9.48 -28.67
CA THR A 362 34.93 -10.75 -28.18
C THR A 362 33.87 -11.67 -27.56
N PRO A 363 33.70 -12.91 -28.06
CA PRO A 363 32.78 -13.89 -27.50
C PRO A 363 33.38 -14.49 -26.24
N VAL A 364 33.43 -13.74 -25.14
CA VAL A 364 33.87 -14.28 -23.86
C VAL A 364 32.66 -14.91 -23.16
N ARG A 365 32.65 -16.24 -23.08
CA ARG A 365 31.79 -16.98 -22.14
C ARG A 365 32.12 -16.47 -20.72
N TYR A 366 31.13 -15.95 -20.00
CA TYR A 366 31.36 -15.34 -18.70
C TYR A 366 31.54 -16.40 -17.60
N PRO A 367 32.71 -16.46 -16.92
CA PRO A 367 32.98 -17.38 -15.83
C PRO A 367 32.02 -17.19 -14.64
N ALA A 368 31.46 -15.99 -14.47
CA ALA A 368 30.63 -15.65 -13.31
C ALA A 368 29.36 -16.52 -13.18
N PHE A 369 28.72 -16.90 -14.30
CA PHE A 369 27.57 -17.79 -14.27
C PHE A 369 27.97 -19.21 -13.83
N GLU A 370 29.09 -19.71 -14.35
CA GLU A 370 29.64 -21.03 -14.03
C GLU A 370 30.20 -21.12 -12.61
N GLU A 371 30.89 -20.07 -12.14
CA GLU A 371 31.60 -20.04 -10.86
C GLU A 371 30.71 -19.63 -9.68
N TRP A 372 29.70 -18.79 -9.89
CA TRP A 372 28.90 -18.20 -8.79
C TRP A 372 27.42 -18.58 -8.84
N ILE A 373 26.82 -18.61 -10.03
CA ILE A 373 25.36 -18.79 -10.17
C ILE A 373 24.97 -20.26 -10.21
N ARG A 374 25.66 -21.07 -11.02
CA ARG A 374 25.42 -22.51 -11.13
C ARG A 374 25.53 -23.23 -9.77
N PRO A 375 26.51 -22.95 -8.89
CA PRO A 375 26.57 -23.55 -7.56
C PRO A 375 25.38 -23.19 -6.66
N VAL A 376 24.93 -21.93 -6.69
CA VAL A 376 23.76 -21.47 -5.90
C VAL A 376 22.48 -22.14 -6.37
N LEU A 377 22.25 -22.21 -7.69
CA LEU A 377 21.06 -22.84 -8.26
C LEU A 377 21.07 -24.37 -8.05
N SER A 378 22.25 -25.01 -8.16
CA SER A 378 22.43 -26.41 -7.80
C SER A 378 22.16 -26.67 -6.31
N TRP A 379 22.59 -25.76 -5.42
CA TRP A 379 22.32 -25.85 -3.98
C TRP A 379 20.82 -25.75 -3.68
N LEU A 380 20.08 -24.94 -4.44
CA LEU A 380 18.62 -24.83 -4.36
C LEU A 380 17.88 -26.02 -4.99
N GLY A 381 18.59 -27.04 -5.50
CA GLY A 381 18.00 -28.22 -6.12
C GLY A 381 17.37 -27.95 -7.49
N ILE A 382 17.79 -26.87 -8.17
CA ILE A 382 17.33 -26.52 -9.52
C ILE A 382 18.35 -27.10 -10.51
N PRO A 383 18.06 -28.23 -11.20
CA PRO A 383 19.01 -28.87 -12.10
C PRO A 383 19.22 -28.00 -13.34
N LEU A 384 20.47 -27.59 -13.59
CA LEU A 384 20.88 -26.93 -14.82
C LEU A 384 21.63 -27.94 -15.68
N SER A 385 21.06 -28.35 -16.82
CA SER A 385 21.77 -29.23 -17.75
C SER A 385 22.88 -28.45 -18.47
N PRO A 386 24.15 -28.88 -18.39
CA PRO A 386 25.26 -28.19 -19.05
C PRO A 386 25.28 -28.34 -20.58
N ASP A 387 24.50 -29.28 -21.14
CA ASP A 387 24.63 -29.72 -22.54
C ASP A 387 23.66 -29.03 -23.52
N THR A 388 22.81 -28.11 -23.08
CA THR A 388 21.68 -27.60 -23.91
C THR A 388 21.64 -26.09 -24.16
N GLY A 389 22.69 -25.34 -23.78
CA GLY A 389 22.67 -23.87 -23.83
C GLY A 389 21.84 -23.27 -22.68
N PRO A 390 21.76 -21.93 -22.56
CA PRO A 390 21.01 -21.30 -21.48
C PRO A 390 19.51 -21.63 -21.61
N ASP A 391 19.00 -22.39 -20.64
CA ASP A 391 17.56 -22.66 -20.52
C ASP A 391 16.87 -21.39 -20.00
N VAL A 392 16.39 -20.56 -20.94
CA VAL A 392 15.69 -19.30 -20.66
C VAL A 392 14.47 -19.53 -19.76
N PHE A 393 13.81 -20.68 -19.87
CA PHE A 393 12.71 -21.05 -18.96
C PHE A 393 13.21 -21.18 -17.52
N GLN A 394 14.29 -21.93 -17.28
CA GLN A 394 14.85 -22.11 -15.94
C GLN A 394 15.36 -20.80 -15.33
N ILE A 395 15.97 -19.92 -16.15
CA ILE A 395 16.43 -18.61 -15.69
C ILE A 395 15.24 -17.78 -15.18
N TYR A 396 14.17 -17.65 -15.96
CA TYR A 396 12.99 -16.89 -15.53
C TYR A 396 12.21 -17.58 -14.41
N LEU A 397 12.16 -18.91 -14.37
CA LEU A 397 11.56 -19.67 -13.27
C LEU A 397 12.29 -19.39 -11.95
N ALA A 398 13.61 -19.57 -11.92
CA ALA A 398 14.43 -19.26 -10.75
C ALA A 398 14.29 -17.79 -10.35
N SER A 399 14.27 -16.90 -11.35
CA SER A 399 14.16 -15.48 -11.09
C SER A 399 12.77 -15.05 -10.57
N SER A 400 11.70 -15.77 -10.92
CA SER A 400 10.35 -15.53 -10.40
C SER A 400 10.25 -15.79 -8.89
N LEU A 401 11.13 -16.62 -8.33
CA LEU A 401 11.21 -16.89 -6.89
C LEU A 401 11.52 -15.64 -6.06
N ARG A 402 11.97 -14.54 -6.69
CA ARG A 402 12.12 -13.23 -6.05
C ARG A 402 10.83 -12.69 -5.44
N LEU A 403 9.67 -13.19 -5.89
CA LEU A 403 8.36 -12.85 -5.32
C LEU A 403 8.01 -13.63 -4.05
N VAL A 404 8.70 -14.73 -3.74
CA VAL A 404 8.39 -15.60 -2.58
C VAL A 404 8.29 -14.83 -1.26
N PRO A 405 9.21 -13.89 -0.92
CA PRO A 405 9.08 -13.12 0.31
C PRO A 405 7.80 -12.28 0.37
N PHE A 406 7.26 -11.88 -0.78
CA PHE A 406 6.05 -11.07 -0.83
C PHE A 406 4.77 -11.91 -0.73
N LEU A 407 4.82 -13.21 -1.00
CA LEU A 407 3.66 -14.11 -0.89
C LEU A 407 3.11 -14.19 0.53
N VAL A 408 3.95 -13.96 1.54
CA VAL A 408 3.53 -13.92 2.95
C VAL A 408 2.50 -12.80 3.20
N TYR A 409 2.53 -11.71 2.43
CA TYR A 409 1.55 -10.63 2.54
C TYR A 409 0.24 -10.92 1.81
N LEU A 410 0.17 -11.98 1.00
CA LEU A 410 -1.05 -12.39 0.30
C LEU A 410 -1.91 -13.35 1.13
N GLY A 411 -1.39 -13.89 2.23
CA GLY A 411 -2.05 -14.92 3.03
C GLY A 411 -1.92 -14.72 4.54
N GLY A 412 -2.85 -15.31 5.28
CA GLY A 412 -2.81 -15.40 6.73
C GLY A 412 -2.68 -14.02 7.43
N PRO A 413 -1.91 -13.93 8.52
CA PRO A 413 -1.74 -12.69 9.27
C PRO A 413 -1.01 -11.55 8.52
N GLY A 414 -0.18 -11.87 7.51
CA GLY A 414 0.54 -10.87 6.73
C GLY A 414 -0.38 -10.01 5.85
N ARG A 415 -1.54 -10.56 5.48
CA ARG A 415 -2.59 -9.86 4.73
C ARG A 415 -3.10 -8.60 5.45
N VAL A 416 -3.24 -8.65 6.77
CA VAL A 416 -3.71 -7.51 7.57
C VAL A 416 -2.83 -6.27 7.38
N ILE A 417 -1.52 -6.48 7.21
CA ILE A 417 -0.56 -5.40 6.96
C ILE A 417 -0.80 -4.79 5.57
N LEU A 418 -0.97 -5.63 4.54
CA LEU A 418 -1.23 -5.18 3.18
C LEU A 418 -2.55 -4.40 3.09
N ASP A 419 -3.61 -4.93 3.71
CA ASP A 419 -4.93 -4.28 3.75
C ASP A 419 -4.84 -2.92 4.45
N THR A 420 -4.13 -2.84 5.59
CA THR A 420 -3.94 -1.57 6.30
C THR A 420 -3.16 -0.55 5.48
N VAL A 421 -2.07 -0.96 4.82
CA VAL A 421 -1.29 -0.08 3.92
C VAL A 421 -2.16 0.37 2.74
N GLY A 422 -2.95 -0.55 2.18
CA GLY A 422 -3.92 -0.28 1.13
C GLY A 422 -4.92 0.79 1.56
N ASP A 423 -5.57 0.63 2.71
CA ASP A 423 -6.55 1.57 3.23
C ASP A 423 -5.96 2.96 3.45
N VAL A 424 -4.76 3.04 4.03
CA VAL A 424 -4.05 4.31 4.20
C VAL A 424 -3.79 4.96 2.84
N LEU A 425 -3.16 4.25 1.90
CA LEU A 425 -2.81 4.79 0.59
C LEU A 425 -4.04 5.20 -0.22
N LEU A 426 -5.09 4.38 -0.23
CA LEU A 426 -6.32 4.68 -0.94
C LEU A 426 -7.07 5.86 -0.32
N TYR A 427 -6.99 6.04 1.00
CA TYR A 427 -7.55 7.21 1.68
C TYR A 427 -6.80 8.50 1.34
N VAL A 428 -5.48 8.43 1.17
CA VAL A 428 -4.66 9.62 0.89
C VAL A 428 -4.59 9.97 -0.59
N ASP A 429 -4.93 9.03 -1.47
CA ASP A 429 -4.97 9.26 -2.92
C ASP A 429 -5.99 10.34 -3.30
N GLN A 430 -5.47 11.46 -3.80
CA GLN A 430 -6.27 12.58 -4.33
C GLN A 430 -6.77 12.30 -5.75
N GLY A 431 -6.09 11.42 -6.49
CA GLY A 431 -6.57 10.93 -7.76
C GLY A 431 -7.61 9.86 -7.47
N GLY A 432 -8.90 10.19 -7.64
CA GLY A 432 -9.98 9.26 -7.34
C GLY A 432 -9.76 7.86 -7.94
N HIS A 433 -10.14 6.83 -7.18
CA HIS A 433 -10.05 5.45 -7.64
C HIS A 433 -11.20 5.17 -8.63
N LEU A 434 -10.85 4.87 -9.88
CA LEU A 434 -11.44 3.75 -10.62
C LEU A 434 -12.97 3.63 -10.63
N GLY A 435 -13.70 4.68 -11.05
CA GLY A 435 -15.15 4.62 -11.18
C GLY A 435 -15.94 4.45 -9.86
N ARG A 436 -15.25 4.47 -8.71
CA ARG A 436 -15.82 4.35 -7.36
C ARG A 436 -15.40 5.53 -6.46
N GLY A 437 -15.43 6.75 -7.01
CA GLY A 437 -15.27 8.01 -6.27
C GLY A 437 -13.97 8.13 -5.47
N LYS A 438 -13.74 9.29 -4.83
CA LYS A 438 -12.61 9.42 -3.90
C LYS A 438 -13.01 8.76 -2.58
N VAL A 439 -12.32 7.69 -2.17
CA VAL A 439 -12.61 6.95 -0.91
C VAL A 439 -12.67 7.91 0.27
N ARG A 440 -11.72 8.85 0.35
CA ARG A 440 -11.71 9.95 1.33
C ARG A 440 -13.01 10.74 1.35
N GLU A 441 -13.45 11.25 0.20
CA GLU A 441 -14.66 12.07 0.11
C GLU A 441 -15.90 11.27 0.52
N ARG A 442 -16.01 10.01 0.10
CA ARG A 442 -17.13 9.12 0.47
C ARG A 442 -17.18 8.88 1.98
N CYS A 443 -16.06 8.49 2.58
CA CYS A 443 -15.97 8.26 4.02
C CYS A 443 -16.30 9.54 4.81
N GLN A 444 -15.74 10.68 4.38
CA GLN A 444 -15.99 11.98 5.01
C GLN A 444 -17.45 12.43 4.87
N GLN A 445 -18.06 12.27 3.68
CA GLN A 445 -19.45 12.64 3.43
C GLN A 445 -20.42 11.84 4.29
N ARG A 446 -20.18 10.54 4.48
CA ARG A 446 -21.02 9.71 5.35
C ARG A 446 -20.98 10.11 6.80
N LEU A 447 -19.76 10.28 7.32
CA LEU A 447 -19.61 10.72 8.70
C LEU A 447 -20.23 12.10 8.87
N LEU A 448 -20.01 13.02 7.93
CA LEU A 448 -20.61 14.35 7.96
C LEU A 448 -22.15 14.28 7.93
N ALA A 449 -22.75 13.41 7.13
CA ALA A 449 -24.19 13.22 7.06
C ALA A 449 -24.78 12.73 8.40
N VAL A 450 -24.14 11.75 9.04
CA VAL A 450 -24.53 11.26 10.36
C VAL A 450 -24.42 12.36 11.42
N LEU A 451 -23.29 13.07 11.46
CA LEU A 451 -23.08 14.15 12.43
C LEU A 451 -24.04 15.32 12.21
N ASN A 452 -24.33 15.70 10.96
CA ASN A 452 -25.32 16.73 10.65
C ASN A 452 -26.70 16.33 11.15
N GLN A 453 -27.14 15.11 10.86
CA GLN A 453 -28.46 14.64 11.31
C GLN A 453 -28.59 14.63 12.83
N VAL A 454 -27.56 14.16 13.56
CA VAL A 454 -27.56 14.15 15.03
C VAL A 454 -27.67 15.57 15.60
N VAL A 455 -26.92 16.52 15.02
CA VAL A 455 -26.91 17.93 15.48
C VAL A 455 -28.19 18.67 15.05
N GLU A 456 -28.76 18.36 13.88
CA GLU A 456 -30.01 18.94 13.39
C GLU A 456 -31.21 18.50 14.23
N MET A 457 -31.21 17.25 14.71
CA MET A 457 -32.25 16.74 15.61
C MET A 457 -32.23 17.45 16.98
N ASP A 458 -31.04 17.77 17.50
CA ASP A 458 -30.88 18.51 18.75
C ASP A 458 -29.51 19.21 18.81
N GLN A 459 -29.52 20.53 18.64
CA GLN A 459 -28.30 21.36 18.65
C GLN A 459 -27.65 21.47 20.04
N THR A 460 -28.40 21.15 21.10
CA THR A 460 -27.92 21.21 22.48
C THR A 460 -27.33 19.88 22.95
N ARG A 461 -27.55 18.81 22.18
CA ARG A 461 -27.11 17.46 22.50
C ARG A 461 -25.59 17.36 22.53
N ALA A 462 -25.06 16.77 23.61
CA ALA A 462 -23.66 16.39 23.67
C ALA A 462 -23.41 15.16 22.78
N VAL A 463 -22.35 15.22 21.96
CA VAL A 463 -21.97 14.13 21.05
C VAL A 463 -20.54 13.68 21.35
N LEU A 464 -20.37 12.38 21.56
CA LEU A 464 -19.06 11.75 21.68
C LEU A 464 -18.77 10.99 20.40
N VAL A 465 -17.74 11.41 19.66
CA VAL A 465 -17.27 10.70 18.47
C VAL A 465 -16.18 9.72 18.89
N LEU A 466 -16.47 8.43 18.84
CA LEU A 466 -15.57 7.37 19.27
C LEU A 466 -15.02 6.63 18.04
N ALA A 467 -13.72 6.77 17.76
CA ALA A 467 -13.10 6.25 16.55
C ALA A 467 -11.94 5.29 16.82
N HIS A 468 -11.81 4.27 15.98
CA HIS A 468 -10.72 3.28 16.05
C HIS A 468 -9.97 3.15 14.72
N SER A 469 -8.65 2.96 14.77
CA SER A 469 -7.79 2.69 13.61
C SER A 469 -7.97 3.74 12.51
N GLN A 470 -8.11 3.36 11.23
CA GLN A 470 -8.35 4.28 10.10
C GLN A 470 -9.55 5.24 10.31
N GLY A 471 -10.53 4.85 11.15
CA GLY A 471 -11.65 5.70 11.51
C GLY A 471 -11.22 7.01 12.19
N THR A 472 -10.08 7.00 12.90
CA THR A 472 -9.58 8.20 13.58
C THR A 472 -9.15 9.28 12.59
N ALA A 473 -8.49 8.90 11.49
CA ALA A 473 -8.08 9.84 10.44
C ALA A 473 -9.28 10.43 9.70
N ILE A 474 -10.30 9.61 9.44
CA ILE A 474 -11.57 10.06 8.83
C ILE A 474 -12.26 11.08 9.73
N CYS A 475 -12.38 10.79 11.03
CA CYS A 475 -12.97 11.69 12.01
C CYS A 475 -12.19 13.00 12.13
N ALA A 476 -10.87 12.92 12.24
CA ALA A 476 -10.02 14.09 12.38
C ALA A 476 -10.22 15.07 11.22
N ASP A 477 -10.25 14.56 9.98
CA ASP A 477 -10.53 15.39 8.80
C ASP A 477 -11.93 16.01 8.81
N VAL A 478 -12.98 15.25 9.16
CA VAL A 478 -14.36 15.78 9.18
C VAL A 478 -14.53 16.83 10.28
N LEU A 479 -13.96 16.57 11.45
CA LEU A 479 -14.03 17.46 12.61
C LEU A 479 -13.14 18.70 12.46
N ALA A 480 -12.20 18.71 11.51
CA ALA A 480 -11.42 19.88 11.16
C ALA A 480 -12.15 20.85 10.22
N LYS A 481 -13.17 20.40 9.47
CA LYS A 481 -13.83 21.21 8.42
C LYS A 481 -14.63 22.41 8.94
N ARG A 482 -15.06 22.36 10.20
CA ARG A 482 -15.82 23.44 10.84
C ARG A 482 -15.73 23.34 12.36
N GLN A 483 -16.17 24.39 13.04
CA GLN A 483 -16.34 24.38 14.48
C GLN A 483 -17.57 23.54 14.86
N TRP A 484 -17.37 22.56 15.73
CA TRP A 484 -18.44 21.71 16.24
C TRP A 484 -18.69 22.03 17.72
N LYS A 485 -19.91 22.43 18.06
CA LYS A 485 -20.31 22.69 19.44
C LYS A 485 -20.72 21.37 20.12
N ASN A 486 -20.44 21.26 21.42
CA ASN A 486 -20.84 20.11 22.25
C ASN A 486 -20.31 18.75 21.76
N MET A 487 -19.19 18.73 21.03
CA MET A 487 -18.56 17.51 20.54
C MET A 487 -17.25 17.23 21.25
N VAL A 488 -17.00 15.96 21.57
CA VAL A 488 -15.71 15.46 22.04
C VAL A 488 -15.28 14.33 21.13
N PHE A 489 -14.01 14.35 20.71
CA PHE A 489 -13.42 13.30 19.90
C PHE A 489 -12.56 12.37 20.74
N VAL A 490 -12.85 11.08 20.64
CA VAL A 490 -12.06 10.01 21.27
C VAL A 490 -11.49 9.13 20.17
N SER A 491 -10.16 9.10 20.04
CA SER A 491 -9.47 8.19 19.12
C SER A 491 -8.83 7.03 19.86
N MET A 492 -8.76 5.87 19.21
CA MET A 492 -8.20 4.64 19.75
C MET A 492 -7.33 3.95 18.71
N GLY A 493 -6.12 3.54 19.09
CA GLY A 493 -5.21 2.86 18.17
C GLY A 493 -4.92 3.68 16.91
N SER A 494 -4.76 5.00 17.06
CA SER A 494 -4.77 5.92 15.93
C SER A 494 -3.50 5.85 15.07
N PRO A 495 -3.60 5.63 13.73
CA PRO A 495 -2.45 5.70 12.82
C PRO A 495 -1.96 7.12 12.55
N ILE A 496 -2.65 8.16 13.06
CA ILE A 496 -2.40 9.57 12.70
C ILE A 496 -0.94 9.99 13.01
N GLY A 497 -0.48 9.77 14.24
CA GLY A 497 0.88 10.16 14.62
C GLY A 497 1.96 9.28 13.98
N SER A 498 1.65 8.01 13.78
CA SER A 498 2.62 6.94 13.49
C SER A 498 2.79 6.61 12.02
N LEU A 499 1.72 6.65 11.22
CA LEU A 499 1.72 6.37 9.78
C LEU A 499 1.53 7.65 8.97
N TYR A 500 0.49 8.44 9.28
CA TYR A 500 0.16 9.65 8.53
C TYR A 500 1.21 10.73 8.72
N TRP A 501 1.35 11.27 9.93
CA TRP A 501 2.22 12.42 10.16
C TRP A 501 3.71 12.07 10.12
N ARG A 502 4.08 10.87 10.58
CA ARG A 502 5.48 10.41 10.58
C ARG A 502 6.00 10.03 9.19
N PHE A 503 5.24 9.29 8.37
CA PHE A 503 5.73 8.80 7.08
C PHE A 503 5.16 9.55 5.88
N LEU A 504 3.87 9.94 5.89
CA LEU A 504 3.25 10.61 4.74
C LEU A 504 3.40 12.13 4.79
N GLY A 505 3.26 12.72 5.96
CA GLY A 505 3.31 14.17 6.19
C GLY A 505 2.11 14.69 6.99
N PRO A 506 2.29 15.71 7.85
CA PRO A 506 1.20 16.32 8.63
C PRO A 506 0.05 16.88 7.79
N GLU A 507 0.31 17.32 6.57
CA GLU A 507 -0.67 17.83 5.59
C GLU A 507 -1.68 16.78 5.12
N THR A 508 -1.41 15.50 5.38
CA THR A 508 -2.21 14.38 4.89
C THR A 508 -3.55 14.26 5.64
N VAL A 509 -3.53 14.51 6.95
CA VAL A 509 -4.69 14.42 7.85
C VAL A 509 -4.71 15.65 8.76
N ALA A 510 -5.85 16.33 8.81
CA ALA A 510 -6.02 17.54 9.59
C ALA A 510 -6.16 17.25 11.09
N ALA A 511 -5.78 18.22 11.92
CA ALA A 511 -6.08 18.20 13.35
C ALA A 511 -7.56 18.61 13.57
N PRO A 512 -8.33 17.87 14.38
CA PRO A 512 -9.73 18.18 14.64
C PRO A 512 -9.88 19.48 15.43
N ALA A 513 -10.95 20.24 15.18
CA ALA A 513 -11.27 21.48 15.88
C ALA A 513 -12.20 21.25 17.09
N VAL A 514 -11.99 20.16 17.84
CA VAL A 514 -12.78 19.77 19.01
C VAL A 514 -11.87 19.21 20.11
N PRO A 515 -12.29 19.22 21.39
CA PRO A 515 -11.57 18.52 22.45
C PRO A 515 -11.27 17.08 22.07
N TRP A 516 -10.00 16.69 22.19
CA TRP A 516 -9.50 15.41 21.68
C TRP A 516 -8.79 14.59 22.76
N LEU A 517 -9.31 13.39 23.02
CA LEU A 517 -8.66 12.35 23.83
C LEU A 517 -8.22 11.19 22.93
N ASN A 518 -6.97 10.76 23.05
CA ASN A 518 -6.45 9.60 22.33
C ASN A 518 -6.03 8.50 23.30
N PHE A 519 -6.47 7.27 23.02
CA PHE A 519 -6.01 6.05 23.68
C PHE A 519 -5.05 5.29 22.80
N PHE A 520 -3.93 4.86 23.40
CA PHE A 520 -2.96 4.01 22.73
C PHE A 520 -2.47 2.91 23.67
N ARG A 521 -1.91 1.85 23.09
CA ARG A 521 -1.27 0.73 23.79
C ARG A 521 0.16 0.62 23.31
N THR A 522 1.06 0.20 24.18
CA THR A 522 2.49 0.10 23.87
C THR A 522 2.80 -0.95 22.80
N GLY A 523 1.99 -2.01 22.71
CA GLY A 523 2.09 -3.07 21.69
C GLY A 523 1.31 -2.78 20.40
N ASP A 524 0.65 -1.63 20.27
CA ASP A 524 -0.06 -1.26 19.05
C ASP A 524 0.93 -0.79 17.98
N TYR A 525 1.21 -1.67 17.01
CA TYR A 525 2.11 -1.41 15.89
C TYR A 525 1.50 -0.49 14.82
N ILE A 526 0.18 -0.26 14.81
CA ILE A 526 -0.46 0.72 13.92
C ILE A 526 -0.34 2.10 14.54
N ALA A 527 -0.57 2.24 15.84
CA ALA A 527 -0.36 3.49 16.59
C ALA A 527 1.13 3.77 16.90
N GLY A 528 2.04 2.87 16.52
CA GLY A 528 3.48 3.00 16.76
C GLY A 528 3.91 2.90 18.22
N GLY A 529 3.02 2.50 19.13
CA GLY A 529 3.29 2.31 20.56
C GLY A 529 3.44 3.60 21.38
N ALA A 530 3.37 4.78 20.76
CA ALA A 530 3.77 6.06 21.36
C ALA A 530 2.78 7.19 21.05
N GLY A 531 1.53 7.05 21.51
CA GLY A 531 0.50 8.11 21.45
C GLY A 531 0.33 8.78 20.08
N ILE A 532 -0.34 9.93 20.06
CA ILE A 532 -0.31 10.83 18.90
C ILE A 532 0.65 11.99 19.17
N ARG A 533 0.65 12.51 20.42
CA ARG A 533 1.53 13.56 20.91
C ARG A 533 2.95 13.03 21.01
N SER A 534 3.58 13.05 19.85
CA SER A 534 4.91 12.54 19.58
C SER A 534 5.74 13.66 18.98
N ALA A 535 7.05 13.44 18.83
CA ALA A 535 7.92 14.36 18.10
C ALA A 535 7.48 14.58 16.63
N TRP A 536 6.54 13.75 16.13
CA TRP A 536 6.08 13.80 14.75
C TRP A 536 4.79 14.61 14.56
N ALA A 537 4.02 14.82 15.61
CA ALA A 537 2.76 15.56 15.52
C ALA A 537 3.00 17.08 15.37
N PRO A 538 2.15 17.78 14.60
CA PRO A 538 2.09 19.24 14.69
C PRO A 538 1.66 19.68 16.10
N PRO A 539 1.87 20.96 16.48
CA PRO A 539 1.38 21.49 17.74
C PRO A 539 -0.16 21.43 17.75
N ILE A 540 -0.69 20.50 18.53
CA ILE A 540 -2.13 20.22 18.63
C ILE A 540 -2.50 20.09 20.09
N ASP A 541 -3.69 20.56 20.42
CA ASP A 541 -4.27 20.39 21.74
C ASP A 541 -5.01 19.05 21.80
N LEU A 542 -4.35 18.05 22.40
CA LEU A 542 -4.94 16.73 22.66
C LEU A 542 -4.39 16.15 23.95
N LYS A 543 -5.16 15.22 24.52
CA LYS A 543 -4.75 14.41 25.67
C LYS A 543 -4.46 12.98 25.22
N ASP A 544 -3.25 12.50 25.44
CA ASP A 544 -2.89 11.11 25.25
C ASP A 544 -3.07 10.31 26.54
N ARG A 545 -3.62 9.09 26.43
CA ARG A 545 -3.74 8.14 27.53
C ARG A 545 -3.22 6.78 27.12
N ASN A 546 -2.14 6.36 27.77
CA ASN A 546 -1.58 5.03 27.62
C ASN A 546 -2.44 4.02 28.39
N LEU A 547 -2.88 2.97 27.71
CA LEU A 547 -3.58 1.84 28.31
C LEU A 547 -2.62 0.72 28.75
N GLY A 548 -1.32 0.85 28.52
CA GLY A 548 -0.31 -0.16 28.82
C GLY A 548 -0.18 -1.19 27.69
N ALA A 549 0.11 -2.44 28.06
CA ALA A 549 0.27 -3.53 27.10
C ALA A 549 -1.04 -3.86 26.37
N GLY A 550 -0.90 -4.29 25.12
CA GLY A 550 -1.99 -4.77 24.28
C GLY A 550 -1.73 -4.46 22.80
N ARG A 551 -2.46 -5.17 21.92
CA ARG A 551 -2.34 -5.08 20.47
C ARG A 551 -3.30 -4.03 19.89
N HIS A 552 -3.25 -3.86 18.57
CA HIS A 552 -4.13 -2.96 17.82
C HIS A 552 -5.62 -3.37 17.85
N SER A 553 -5.94 -4.63 18.13
CA SER A 553 -7.33 -5.11 18.17
C SER A 553 -7.97 -4.92 19.54
N ASN A 554 -9.31 -4.95 19.58
CA ASN A 554 -10.11 -5.01 20.80
C ASN A 554 -10.06 -3.76 21.71
N TYR A 555 -10.00 -2.56 21.14
CA TYR A 555 -10.10 -1.31 21.92
C TYR A 555 -11.51 -1.08 22.48
N PHE A 556 -12.56 -1.42 21.71
CA PHE A 556 -13.96 -1.26 22.15
C PHE A 556 -14.34 -2.22 23.27
N GLU A 557 -13.55 -3.26 23.51
CA GLU A 557 -13.79 -4.29 24.51
C GLU A 557 -12.90 -4.07 25.76
N ASP A 558 -12.07 -3.02 25.78
CA ASP A 558 -11.16 -2.73 26.89
C ASP A 558 -11.86 -1.97 28.02
N PRO A 559 -11.96 -2.52 29.24
CA PRO A 559 -12.64 -1.86 30.35
C PRO A 559 -12.05 -0.48 30.70
N ARG A 560 -10.75 -0.29 30.47
CA ARG A 560 -10.05 0.97 30.79
C ARG A 560 -10.46 2.11 29.86
N VAL A 561 -10.86 1.78 28.63
CA VAL A 561 -11.48 2.76 27.71
C VAL A 561 -12.80 3.21 28.29
N TRP A 562 -13.67 2.27 28.68
CA TRP A 562 -15.00 2.57 29.18
C TRP A 562 -15.00 3.33 30.51
N GLU A 563 -14.09 3.01 31.43
CA GLU A 563 -13.92 3.78 32.67
C GLU A 563 -13.72 5.28 32.39
N THR A 564 -13.02 5.61 31.31
CA THR A 564 -12.76 7.00 30.90
C THR A 564 -13.89 7.58 30.08
N VAL A 565 -14.45 6.81 29.15
CA VAL A 565 -15.60 7.23 28.33
C VAL A 565 -16.81 7.54 29.21
N GLY A 566 -17.05 6.75 30.26
CA GLY A 566 -18.11 7.02 31.24
C GLY A 566 -17.93 8.37 31.91
N LYS A 567 -16.72 8.69 32.37
CA LYS A 567 -16.39 9.99 32.97
C LYS A 567 -16.60 11.17 32.00
N LEU A 568 -16.40 10.97 30.70
CA LEU A 568 -16.68 11.97 29.66
C LEU A 568 -18.17 12.11 29.36
N CYS A 569 -18.94 11.03 29.51
CA CYS A 569 -20.38 11.05 29.31
C CYS A 569 -21.12 11.67 30.51
N SER A 570 -20.59 11.51 31.72
CA SER A 570 -21.20 12.08 32.91
C SER A 570 -21.17 13.61 32.86
N PRO A 571 -22.33 14.29 32.99
CA PRO A 571 -22.37 15.74 33.06
C PRO A 571 -21.69 16.19 34.36
N ARG A 572 -20.40 16.54 34.30
CA ARG A 572 -19.76 17.25 35.42
C ARG A 572 -20.46 18.60 35.57
N GLN A 573 -20.89 18.87 36.81
CA GLN A 573 -21.24 20.21 37.26
C GLN A 573 -20.20 21.20 36.70
N LYS A 574 -20.68 22.28 36.10
CA LYS A 574 -19.88 23.44 35.73
C LYS A 574 -19.04 23.90 36.94
N SER A 575 -17.83 23.40 37.11
CA SER A 575 -16.76 24.16 37.74
C SER A 575 -15.69 24.35 36.67
N GLU A 576 -15.47 25.61 36.31
CA GLU A 576 -14.41 26.06 35.40
C GLU A 576 -13.01 25.72 35.93
N SER A 577 -12.90 25.11 37.11
CA SER A 577 -11.65 24.73 37.76
C SER A 577 -11.07 23.39 37.30
N ASP A 578 -11.86 22.44 36.81
CA ASP A 578 -11.35 21.06 36.57
C ASP A 578 -10.57 20.90 35.25
N PHE A 579 -10.73 21.81 34.30
CA PHE A 579 -9.83 21.91 33.15
C PHE A 579 -8.55 22.70 33.46
N ALA A 580 -8.57 23.56 34.48
CA ALA A 580 -7.42 24.35 34.90
C ALA A 580 -6.54 23.65 35.96
N MET A 581 -7.08 22.74 36.77
CA MET A 581 -6.38 22.14 37.93
C MET A 581 -5.60 20.85 37.64
N CYS A 582 -5.45 20.45 36.37
CA CYS A 582 -4.43 19.47 35.94
C CYS A 582 -3.31 20.12 35.11
N ILE A 583 -3.09 21.43 35.28
CA ILE A 583 -1.86 22.11 34.89
C ILE A 583 -0.93 22.06 36.10
N ILE A 584 -0.20 20.95 36.27
CA ILE A 584 1.06 20.97 37.04
C ILE A 584 2.17 21.12 36.00
N PRO A 585 2.99 22.18 36.06
CA PRO A 585 4.25 22.21 35.33
C PRO A 585 5.26 21.36 36.11
N GLU A 586 5.41 20.08 35.73
CA GLU A 586 6.59 19.33 36.15
C GLU A 586 7.71 19.57 35.14
N GLY A 587 8.81 20.15 35.62
CA GLY A 587 10.10 20.16 34.91
C GLY A 587 10.75 21.52 34.79
N SER A 588 11.14 22.10 35.92
CA SER A 588 12.18 23.12 36.02
C SER A 588 13.43 22.69 35.24
N CYS A 589 13.81 23.47 34.23
CA CYS A 589 15.15 23.45 33.67
C CYS A 589 16.13 23.80 34.80
N VAL A 590 16.96 22.84 35.19
CA VAL A 590 18.20 23.11 35.89
C VAL A 590 19.21 23.47 34.80
N ASP A 591 19.62 24.74 34.81
CA ASP A 591 20.84 25.21 34.15
C ASP A 591 22.02 24.46 34.75
N ASP A 592 22.71 23.68 33.93
CA ASP A 592 24.10 23.27 34.18
C ASP A 592 24.90 23.52 32.90
N THR A 593 25.31 24.77 32.73
CA THR A 593 26.51 25.11 31.99
C THR A 593 27.74 24.82 32.86
N PRO A 594 28.73 24.04 32.40
CA PRO A 594 30.07 24.16 32.92
C PRO A 594 30.86 25.14 32.04
N ASP A 595 31.23 26.25 32.66
CA ASP A 595 32.36 27.07 32.25
C ASP A 595 33.64 26.22 32.11
N LYS A 596 34.39 26.52 31.04
CA LYS A 596 35.86 26.54 30.91
C LYS A 596 36.69 25.47 31.63
N ILE A 597 37.38 24.63 30.84
CA ILE A 597 38.82 24.74 30.48
C ILE A 597 39.00 24.10 29.11
#